data_AF-A0A6I1NUI4-F1
#
_entry.id   AF-A0A6I1NUI4-F1
#
_cell.length_a   1.000
_cell.length_b   1.000
_cell.length_c   1.000
_cell.angle_alpha   90.00
_cell.angle_beta   90.00
_cell.angle_gamma   90.00
#
_symmetry.space_group_name_H-M   'P 1'
#
loop_
_entity.id
_entity.type
_entity.pdbx_description
1 polymer ?
#
loop_
_entity_poly.entity_id
_entity_poly.type
_entity_poly.pdbx_seq_one_letter_code
_entity_poly.pdbx_strand_id
1 'polypeptide(L)'
;MSNTRIWDQVDTTDPSATKNFTGLGGFKGTAIKPTYLMRKATEVFGPCGAGWGWTILEERFDEGGPLQAPTKEWPTAPLINAKVHTVRIELWYQGEGDQKCTVTHYGHTPFVLLQQGKIITDWEAAKKSLTD
;
A
#
# COMPACT_ATOMS: atom_id res chain seq x y z
N MET A 1 -23.81 -13.92 17.25
CA MET A 1 -22.84 -14.17 16.15
C MET A 1 -21.43 -14.17 16.71
N SER A 2 -20.48 -14.88 16.10
CA SER A 2 -19.07 -14.86 16.57
C SER A 2 -18.43 -13.50 16.27
N ASN A 3 -17.61 -12.99 17.19
CA ASN A 3 -16.80 -11.78 16.97
C ASN A 3 -15.81 -11.93 15.81
N THR A 4 -15.47 -13.18 15.45
CA THR A 4 -14.55 -13.53 14.34
C THR A 4 -15.28 -13.81 13.03
N ARG A 5 -16.60 -13.59 12.93
CA ARG A 5 -17.42 -13.98 11.76
C ARG A 5 -16.84 -13.56 10.41
N ILE A 6 -16.28 -12.36 10.29
CA ILE A 6 -15.67 -11.88 9.03
C ILE A 6 -14.31 -12.56 8.81
N TRP A 7 -13.50 -12.66 9.86
CA TRP A 7 -12.19 -13.31 9.82
C TRP A 7 -12.31 -14.76 9.32
N ASP A 8 -13.21 -15.53 9.93
CA ASP A 8 -13.41 -16.95 9.63
C ASP A 8 -13.85 -17.21 8.17
N GLN A 9 -14.32 -16.18 7.43
CA GLN A 9 -14.68 -16.29 6.02
C GLN A 9 -13.49 -16.10 5.05
N VAL A 10 -12.44 -15.39 5.48
CA VAL A 10 -11.36 -14.92 4.59
C VAL A 10 -9.95 -15.17 5.13
N ASP A 11 -9.81 -15.87 6.25
CA ASP A 11 -8.52 -16.15 6.91
C ASP A 11 -7.55 -16.98 6.04
N THR A 12 -8.08 -17.76 5.09
CA THR A 12 -7.30 -18.64 4.23
C THR A 12 -7.00 -17.96 2.90
N THR A 13 -5.72 -17.64 2.68
CA THR A 13 -5.25 -17.07 1.42
C THR A 13 -4.97 -18.17 0.39
N ASP A 14 -5.52 -18.01 -0.82
CA ASP A 14 -5.21 -18.86 -1.96
C ASP A 14 -3.72 -18.71 -2.35
N PRO A 15 -2.89 -19.77 -2.31
CA PRO A 15 -1.47 -19.68 -2.66
C PRO A 15 -1.22 -19.10 -4.06
N SER A 16 -2.13 -19.33 -5.03
CA SER A 16 -2.03 -18.78 -6.39
C SER A 16 -2.22 -17.26 -6.45
N ALA A 17 -2.84 -16.69 -5.41
CA ALA A 17 -2.99 -15.26 -5.22
C ALA A 17 -1.79 -14.61 -4.54
N THR A 18 -0.71 -15.37 -4.29
CA THR A 18 0.50 -14.86 -3.66
C THR A 18 1.69 -14.81 -4.62
N LYS A 19 2.70 -14.02 -4.27
CA LYS A 19 3.98 -13.93 -4.98
C LYS A 19 5.12 -13.81 -3.97
N ASN A 20 6.16 -14.60 -4.17
CA ASN A 20 7.39 -14.45 -3.40
C ASN A 20 8.07 -13.13 -3.75
N PHE A 21 8.56 -12.42 -2.74
CA PHE A 21 9.38 -11.23 -2.93
C PHE A 21 10.63 -11.28 -2.04
N THR A 22 11.65 -10.53 -2.46
CA THR A 22 12.85 -10.28 -1.67
C THR A 22 12.94 -8.79 -1.42
N GLY A 23 12.77 -8.39 -0.16
CA GLY A 23 12.90 -7.02 0.31
C GLY A 23 14.36 -6.60 0.54
N LEU A 24 14.51 -5.37 1.02
CA LEU A 24 15.80 -4.82 1.43
C LEU A 24 16.47 -5.70 2.50
N GLY A 25 17.79 -5.80 2.46
CA GLY A 25 18.56 -6.62 3.41
C GLY A 25 18.42 -8.13 3.20
N GLY A 26 17.84 -8.59 2.09
CA GLY A 26 17.67 -10.01 1.79
C GLY A 26 16.47 -10.68 2.48
N PHE A 27 15.59 -9.90 3.11
CA PHE A 27 14.33 -10.39 3.66
C PHE A 27 13.51 -11.07 2.56
N LYS A 28 13.05 -12.30 2.80
CA LYS A 28 12.17 -13.02 1.87
C LYS A 28 10.78 -13.12 2.48
N GLY A 29 9.77 -12.80 1.70
CA GLY A 29 8.39 -12.83 2.14
C GLY A 29 7.43 -13.23 1.02
N THR A 30 6.17 -13.37 1.40
CA THR A 30 5.06 -13.68 0.50
C THR A 30 4.14 -12.47 0.47
N ALA A 31 3.93 -11.89 -0.70
CA ALA A 31 3.01 -10.78 -0.91
C ALA A 31 1.71 -11.31 -1.52
N ILE A 32 0.58 -10.85 -1.01
CA ILE A 32 -0.75 -11.16 -1.58
C ILE A 32 -1.02 -10.18 -2.73
N LYS A 33 -1.64 -10.65 -3.82
CA LYS A 33 -2.07 -9.78 -4.92
C LYS A 33 -3.18 -8.84 -4.43
N PRO A 34 -3.07 -7.51 -4.58
CA PRO A 34 -4.10 -6.58 -4.12
C PRO A 34 -5.48 -6.84 -4.73
N THR A 35 -5.52 -7.25 -6.00
CA THR A 35 -6.77 -7.62 -6.69
C THR A 35 -7.50 -8.80 -6.04
N TYR A 36 -6.79 -9.70 -5.38
CA TYR A 36 -7.40 -10.79 -4.61
C TYR A 36 -8.08 -10.26 -3.34
N LEU A 37 -7.45 -9.32 -2.63
CA LEU A 37 -8.04 -8.67 -1.45
C LEU A 37 -9.30 -7.88 -1.84
N MET A 38 -9.26 -7.14 -2.95
CA MET A 38 -10.43 -6.44 -3.49
C MET A 38 -11.57 -7.41 -3.83
N ARG A 39 -11.24 -8.58 -4.41
CA ARG A 39 -12.23 -9.63 -4.67
C ARG A 39 -12.83 -10.18 -3.39
N LYS A 40 -12.01 -10.47 -2.37
CA LYS A 40 -12.47 -10.95 -1.06
C LYS A 40 -13.38 -9.94 -0.35
N ALA A 41 -13.00 -8.67 -0.33
CA ALA A 41 -13.88 -7.62 0.21
C ALA A 41 -15.21 -7.55 -0.55
N THR A 42 -15.18 -7.73 -1.87
CA THR A 42 -16.40 -7.75 -2.71
C THR A 42 -17.28 -8.97 -2.44
N GLU A 43 -16.69 -10.15 -2.24
CA GLU A 43 -17.40 -11.39 -1.88
C GLU A 43 -18.11 -11.25 -0.52
N VAL A 44 -17.49 -10.57 0.46
CA VAL A 44 -18.03 -10.43 1.83
C VAL A 44 -19.02 -9.27 1.96
N PHE A 45 -18.70 -8.11 1.39
CA PHE A 45 -19.46 -6.88 1.64
C PHE A 45 -20.34 -6.46 0.45
N GLY A 46 -20.14 -7.03 -0.75
CA GLY A 46 -20.81 -6.60 -1.98
C GLY A 46 -19.97 -5.67 -2.85
N PRO A 47 -20.51 -5.09 -3.93
CA PRO A 47 -19.74 -4.26 -4.87
C PRO A 47 -19.03 -3.07 -4.20
N CYS A 48 -17.79 -2.80 -4.62
CA CYS A 48 -17.08 -1.58 -4.21
C CYS A 48 -17.87 -0.33 -4.68
N GLY A 49 -18.02 0.66 -3.79
CA GLY A 49 -18.87 1.83 -3.97
C GLY A 49 -20.30 1.66 -3.47
N ALA A 50 -20.73 0.44 -3.12
CA ALA A 50 -22.04 0.17 -2.54
C ALA A 50 -21.93 -0.52 -1.17
N GLY A 51 -21.32 -1.71 -1.15
CA GLY A 51 -21.17 -2.53 0.05
C GLY A 51 -19.94 -2.18 0.87
N TRP A 52 -18.89 -1.69 0.21
CA TRP A 52 -17.66 -1.22 0.83
C TRP A 52 -16.95 -0.23 -0.08
N GLY A 53 -15.94 0.46 0.44
CA GLY A 53 -15.10 1.36 -0.32
C GLY A 53 -14.13 2.09 0.59
N TRP A 54 -13.61 3.21 0.11
CA TRP A 54 -12.76 4.07 0.91
C TRP A 54 -12.98 5.54 0.59
N THR A 55 -12.56 6.40 1.50
CA THR A 55 -12.45 7.85 1.31
C THR A 55 -11.01 8.25 1.57
N ILE A 56 -10.40 9.03 0.67
CA ILE A 56 -9.08 9.62 0.90
C ILE A 56 -9.25 10.73 1.92
N LEU A 57 -8.65 10.56 3.10
CA LEU A 57 -8.67 11.55 4.17
C LEU A 57 -7.49 12.52 4.06
N GLU A 58 -6.36 12.03 3.53
CA GLU A 58 -5.14 12.80 3.37
C GLU A 58 -4.25 12.16 2.31
N GLU A 59 -3.60 12.98 1.49
CA GLU A 59 -2.64 12.56 0.47
C GLU A 59 -1.52 13.59 0.41
N ARG A 60 -0.27 13.17 0.60
CA ARG A 60 0.87 14.07 0.65
C ARG A 60 2.18 13.37 0.27
N PHE A 61 3.22 14.19 0.10
CA PHE A 61 4.60 13.71 0.03
C PHE A 61 5.34 14.12 1.31
N ASP A 62 5.84 13.13 2.04
CA ASP A 62 6.69 13.31 3.20
C ASP A 62 8.17 13.33 2.78
N GLU A 63 8.97 14.19 3.42
CA GLU A 63 10.42 14.21 3.23
C GLU A 63 11.07 13.05 4.00
N GLY A 64 11.91 12.31 3.29
CA GLY A 64 12.74 11.26 3.87
C GLY A 64 14.20 11.72 4.06
N GLY A 65 15.06 10.74 4.35
CA GLY A 65 16.49 10.98 4.55
C GLY A 65 17.21 11.56 3.31
N PRO A 66 18.39 12.16 3.50
CA PRO A 66 19.17 12.72 2.40
C PRO A 66 19.65 11.63 1.44
N LEU A 67 19.64 11.94 0.15
CA LEU A 67 20.09 11.11 -0.96
C LEU A 67 21.13 11.86 -1.78
N GLN A 68 22.16 11.14 -2.20
CA GLN A 68 23.17 11.62 -3.14
C GLN A 68 23.61 10.47 -4.04
N ALA A 69 23.81 10.75 -5.33
CA ALA A 69 24.26 9.77 -6.32
C ALA A 69 25.37 10.39 -7.21
N PRO A 70 26.60 10.57 -6.68
CA PRO A 70 27.71 11.08 -7.46
C PRO A 70 28.16 10.06 -8.51
N THR A 71 28.60 10.56 -9.67
CA THR A 71 29.25 9.74 -10.72
C THR A 71 30.66 10.27 -11.02
N LYS A 72 31.42 9.57 -11.87
CA LYS A 72 32.73 10.08 -12.32
C LYS A 72 32.60 11.41 -13.07
N GLU A 73 31.52 11.55 -13.84
CA GLU A 73 31.20 12.73 -14.64
C GLU A 73 30.56 13.84 -13.79
N TRP A 74 29.92 13.48 -12.67
CA TRP A 74 29.30 14.44 -11.76
C TRP A 74 29.63 14.13 -10.29
N PRO A 75 30.87 14.42 -9.83
CA PRO A 75 31.32 14.09 -8.48
C PRO A 75 30.66 14.96 -7.40
N THR A 76 30.19 16.15 -7.77
CA THR A 76 29.52 17.11 -6.88
C THR A 76 28.00 17.08 -7.06
N ALA A 77 27.42 15.91 -7.31
CA ALA A 77 25.97 15.75 -7.45
C ALA A 77 25.25 16.35 -6.23
N PRO A 78 24.15 17.09 -6.42
CA PRO A 78 23.46 17.78 -5.34
C PRO A 78 22.90 16.78 -4.32
N LEU A 79 22.91 17.18 -3.05
CA LEU A 79 22.17 16.49 -2.00
C LEU A 79 20.70 16.85 -2.12
N ILE A 80 19.84 15.83 -2.20
CA ILE A 80 18.39 16.00 -2.17
C ILE A 80 17.81 15.17 -1.03
N ASN A 81 16.53 15.35 -0.70
CA ASN A 81 15.84 14.45 0.21
C ASN A 81 15.06 13.39 -0.57
N ALA A 82 15.01 12.18 -0.02
CA ALA A 82 14.03 11.18 -0.43
C ALA A 82 12.62 11.77 -0.28
N LYS A 83 11.69 11.26 -1.07
CA LYS A 83 10.27 11.61 -0.95
C LYS A 83 9.46 10.34 -0.82
N VAL A 84 8.52 10.32 0.11
CA VAL A 84 7.60 9.21 0.33
C VAL A 84 6.20 9.71 0.04
N HIS A 85 5.48 9.06 -0.86
CA HIS A 85 4.06 9.27 -1.00
C HIS A 85 3.34 8.61 0.18
N THR A 86 2.48 9.36 0.86
CA THR A 86 1.69 8.89 1.99
C THR A 86 0.22 9.16 1.69
N VAL A 87 -0.60 8.13 1.80
CA VAL A 87 -2.06 8.25 1.77
C VAL A 87 -2.65 7.72 3.06
N ARG A 88 -3.63 8.46 3.60
CA ARG A 88 -4.47 8.02 4.70
C ARG A 88 -5.89 7.90 4.19
N ILE A 89 -6.47 6.71 4.35
CA ILE A 89 -7.83 6.43 3.91
C ILE A 89 -8.71 6.05 5.08
N GLU A 90 -10.00 6.32 4.94
CA GLU A 90 -11.05 5.66 5.71
C GLU A 90 -11.64 4.57 4.84
N LEU A 91 -11.31 3.31 5.12
CA LEU A 91 -12.03 2.17 4.56
C LEU A 91 -13.38 2.07 5.27
N TRP A 92 -14.44 1.91 4.50
CA TRP A 92 -15.80 1.75 5.02
C TRP A 92 -16.48 0.52 4.43
N TYR A 93 -17.39 -0.09 5.19
CA TYR A 93 -18.24 -1.20 4.73
C TYR A 93 -19.59 -1.18 5.42
N GLN A 94 -20.59 -1.82 4.81
CA GLN A 94 -21.92 -2.02 5.38
C GLN A 94 -21.91 -3.26 6.29
N GLY A 95 -22.15 -3.04 7.57
CA GLY A 95 -22.31 -4.05 8.61
C GLY A 95 -23.75 -4.57 8.68
N GLU A 96 -24.05 -5.28 9.77
CA GLU A 96 -25.42 -5.77 10.01
C GLU A 96 -26.39 -4.61 10.22
N GLY A 97 -27.61 -4.72 9.68
CA GLY A 97 -28.66 -3.71 9.85
C GLY A 97 -28.34 -2.35 9.24
N ASP A 98 -27.64 -2.31 8.09
CA ASP A 98 -27.22 -1.10 7.37
C ASP A 98 -26.31 -0.16 8.19
N GLN A 99 -25.61 -0.71 9.19
CA GLN A 99 -24.61 0.04 9.95
C GLN A 99 -23.40 0.34 9.07
N LYS A 100 -23.03 1.62 8.90
CA LYS A 100 -21.75 1.98 8.30
C LYS A 100 -20.60 1.76 9.31
N CYS A 101 -19.67 0.88 8.98
CA CYS A 101 -18.46 0.62 9.73
C CYS A 101 -17.26 1.29 9.05
N THR A 102 -16.30 1.79 9.82
CA THR A 102 -15.10 2.46 9.29
C THR A 102 -13.82 2.01 9.98
N VAL A 103 -12.72 2.01 9.23
CA VAL A 103 -11.36 1.73 9.70
C VAL A 103 -10.40 2.69 9.01
N THR A 104 -9.52 3.34 9.77
CA THR A 104 -8.44 4.16 9.19
C THR A 104 -7.28 3.28 8.79
N HIS A 105 -6.78 3.47 7.57
CA HIS A 105 -5.62 2.77 7.04
C HIS A 105 -4.63 3.75 6.42
N TYR A 106 -3.36 3.36 6.38
CA TYR A 106 -2.27 4.15 5.84
C TYR A 106 -1.48 3.32 4.85
N GLY A 107 -1.08 3.96 3.74
CA GLY A 107 -0.15 3.38 2.80
C GLY A 107 0.99 4.34 2.50
N HIS A 108 2.19 3.78 2.35
CA HIS A 108 3.41 4.54 2.14
C HIS A 108 4.22 3.93 1.00
N THR A 109 4.64 4.76 0.04
CA THR A 109 5.50 4.28 -1.04
C THR A 109 6.58 5.31 -1.36
N PRO A 110 7.87 4.94 -1.36
CA PRO A 110 8.93 5.83 -1.81
C PRO A 110 8.67 6.34 -3.24
N PHE A 111 8.58 7.67 -3.38
CA PHE A 111 8.43 8.35 -4.66
C PHE A 111 9.78 8.76 -5.24
N VAL A 112 10.68 9.31 -4.42
CA VAL A 112 12.08 9.58 -4.79
C VAL A 112 12.98 8.78 -3.86
N LEU A 113 13.77 7.88 -4.43
CA LEU A 113 14.60 6.93 -3.69
C LEU A 113 15.93 6.68 -4.39
N LEU A 114 16.93 6.22 -3.63
CA LEU A 114 18.18 5.71 -4.16
C LEU A 114 18.03 4.20 -4.39
N GLN A 115 18.19 3.76 -5.64
CA GLN A 115 18.17 2.36 -6.02
C GLN A 115 19.37 2.06 -6.93
N GLN A 116 20.17 1.06 -6.56
CA GLN A 116 21.35 0.63 -7.34
C GLN A 116 22.29 1.79 -7.71
N GLY A 117 22.53 2.71 -6.77
CA GLY A 117 23.41 3.86 -6.95
C GLY A 117 22.83 5.00 -7.79
N LYS A 118 21.55 4.93 -8.18
CA LYS A 118 20.86 5.99 -8.93
C LYS A 118 19.67 6.50 -8.14
N ILE A 119 19.46 7.82 -8.17
CA ILE A 119 18.22 8.41 -7.69
C ILE A 119 17.17 8.21 -8.78
N ILE A 120 16.05 7.61 -8.41
CA ILE A 120 14.93 7.32 -9.31
C ILE A 120 13.63 7.90 -8.79
N THR A 121 12.67 8.07 -9.69
CA THR A 121 11.28 8.45 -9.38
C THR A 121 10.34 7.30 -9.68
N ASP A 122 9.53 6.90 -8.70
CA ASP A 122 8.49 5.88 -8.84
C ASP A 122 7.15 6.52 -9.19
N TRP A 123 6.83 6.58 -10.48
CA TRP A 123 5.60 7.18 -10.99
C TRP A 123 4.31 6.44 -10.58
N GLU A 124 4.44 5.24 -10.00
CA GLU A 124 3.30 4.44 -9.54
C GLU A 124 3.09 4.54 -8.02
N ALA A 125 3.81 5.43 -7.32
CA ALA A 125 3.77 5.54 -5.87
C ALA A 125 2.35 5.74 -5.30
N ALA A 126 1.54 6.61 -5.91
CA ALA A 126 0.17 6.86 -5.43
C ALA A 126 -0.72 5.61 -5.50
N LYS A 127 -0.66 4.87 -6.61
CA LYS A 127 -1.41 3.63 -6.80
C LYS A 127 -0.95 2.55 -5.82
N LYS A 128 0.38 2.43 -5.64
CA LYS A 128 0.98 1.47 -4.69
C LYS A 128 0.55 1.77 -3.27
N SER A 129 0.63 3.04 -2.83
CA SER A 129 0.22 3.45 -1.48
C SER A 129 -1.27 3.20 -1.24
N LEU A 130 -2.12 3.38 -2.25
CA LEU A 130 -3.55 3.08 -2.08
C LEU A 130 -3.83 1.58 -1.91
N THR A 131 -2.96 0.72 -2.43
CA THR A 131 -3.15 -0.75 -2.41
C THR A 131 -2.37 -1.49 -1.33
N ASP A 132 -1.48 -0.80 -0.62
CA ASP A 132 -0.63 -1.32 0.46
C ASP A 132 -1.46 -1.70 1.69
#